data_AF-A0A6P3XU96-F1
#
_entry.id   AF-A0A6P3XU96-F1
#
_cell.length_a   1.000
_cell.length_b   1.000
_cell.length_c   1.000
_cell.angle_alpha   90.00
_cell.angle_beta   90.00
_cell.angle_gamma   90.00
#
_symmetry.space_group_name_H-M   'P 1'
#
loop_
_entity.id
_entity.type
_entity.pdbx_description
1 polymer ?
#
loop_
_entity_poly.entity_id
_entity_poly.type
_entity_poly.pdbx_seq_one_letter_code
_entity_poly.pdbx_strand_id
1 'polypeptide(L)'
;MADEKDSSEESDESLDARSDKFDSLKALYSSKGRLSSYNAPIYDNISKFESVLRRPVSSIKTDSGPAVAGSSSRQRFLPHQEPVPSTRRGRRSLGQKNVLSKMQRTLGPLGMLYSCMENKNRVRVYTRNARNIRGHIEAYVAAFDKHWNLALEDCYEVWSRKVKRKAPALGADAVKVEAAENDVPKAVVRKIEGKMETLERHVPQMLLRGEQVAIIVKIN
;
A
#
# COMPACT_ATOMS: atom_id res chain seq x y z
N MET A 1 29.86 45.51 43.96
CA MET A 1 30.87 44.81 43.15
C MET A 1 30.16 44.45 41.87
N ALA A 2 30.10 45.33 40.87
CA ALA A 2 31.21 45.72 39.97
C ALA A 2 31.85 44.45 39.36
N ASP A 3 31.78 44.16 38.07
CA ASP A 3 31.78 45.07 36.92
C ASP A 3 30.86 44.57 35.78
N GLU A 4 30.16 45.52 35.16
CA GLU A 4 29.76 45.42 33.76
C GLU A 4 31.01 45.44 32.89
N LYS A 5 31.08 44.54 31.91
CA LYS A 5 31.89 44.74 30.71
C LYS A 5 31.25 44.07 29.51
N ASP A 6 30.51 44.90 28.80
CA ASP A 6 30.61 45.12 27.36
C ASP A 6 30.56 43.92 26.42
N SER A 7 29.59 44.06 25.51
CA SER A 7 29.85 43.92 24.08
C SER A 7 30.17 42.51 23.61
N SER A 8 29.11 41.82 23.19
CA SER A 8 28.98 41.78 21.74
C SER A 8 27.52 41.66 21.36
N GLU A 9 27.06 42.65 20.60
CA GLU A 9 26.14 42.45 19.49
C GLU A 9 26.78 41.44 18.52
N GLU A 10 27.04 40.21 18.97
CA GLU A 10 27.57 39.11 18.18
C GLU A 10 26.40 38.58 17.35
N SER A 11 26.06 39.40 16.37
CA SER A 11 25.24 39.16 15.19
C SER A 11 24.46 37.85 15.24
N ASP A 12 23.13 37.95 15.32
CA ASP A 12 22.17 36.88 15.03
C ASP A 12 22.51 36.13 13.71
N GLU A 13 23.38 36.68 12.86
CA GLU A 13 24.02 36.02 11.72
C GLU A 13 24.55 34.61 12.05
N SER A 14 25.21 34.37 13.19
CA SER A 14 25.74 33.02 13.51
C SER A 14 24.65 31.97 13.75
N LEU A 15 23.42 32.41 14.04
CA LEU A 15 22.23 31.58 14.22
C LEU A 15 21.34 31.53 12.97
N ASP A 16 21.55 32.42 12.01
CA ASP A 16 20.81 32.46 10.75
C ASP A 16 21.37 31.45 9.75
N ALA A 17 20.54 30.49 9.37
CA ALA A 17 20.89 29.43 8.42
C ALA A 17 21.25 29.95 7.02
N ARG A 18 20.99 31.23 6.71
CA ARG A 18 21.31 31.86 5.42
C ARG A 18 22.60 32.68 5.44
N SER A 19 23.27 32.81 6.58
CA SER A 19 24.51 33.58 6.70
C SER A 19 25.75 32.74 6.37
N ASP A 20 26.80 33.38 5.88
CA ASP A 20 28.09 32.73 5.61
C ASP A 20 28.86 32.35 6.89
N LYS A 21 28.43 32.86 8.06
CA LYS A 21 29.05 32.62 9.37
C LYS A 21 28.21 31.69 10.25
N PHE A 22 27.31 30.91 9.65
CA PHE A 22 26.41 30.03 10.38
C PHE A 22 27.17 28.92 11.14
N ASP A 23 26.98 28.89 12.47
CA ASP A 23 27.51 27.81 13.31
C ASP A 23 26.39 26.85 13.72
N SER A 24 26.41 25.67 13.11
CA SER A 24 25.41 24.62 13.33
C SER A 24 25.31 24.14 14.78
N LEU A 25 26.42 24.10 15.52
CA LEU A 25 26.42 23.63 16.91
C LEU A 25 25.85 24.72 17.82
N LYS A 26 26.25 25.98 17.63
CA LYS A 26 25.70 27.12 18.37
C LYS A 26 24.19 27.27 18.10
N ALA A 27 23.74 27.07 16.87
CA ALA A 27 22.32 27.10 16.51
C ALA A 27 21.50 26.00 17.20
N LEU A 28 22.00 24.76 17.24
CA LEU A 28 21.29 23.61 17.84
C LEU A 28 21.07 23.77 19.35
N TYR A 29 22.04 24.34 20.06
CA TYR A 29 21.97 24.55 21.50
C TYR A 29 21.42 25.93 21.89
N SER A 30 21.16 26.82 20.93
CA SER A 30 20.56 28.12 21.20
C SER A 30 19.06 28.00 21.46
N SER A 31 18.57 28.71 22.49
CA SER A 31 17.12 28.83 22.76
C SER A 31 16.42 29.86 21.85
N LYS A 32 17.19 30.61 21.05
CA LYS A 32 16.72 31.72 20.21
C LYS A 32 16.60 31.38 18.72
N GLY A 33 16.86 30.13 18.33
CA GLY A 33 16.78 29.69 16.93
C GLY A 33 15.39 29.92 16.33
N ARG A 34 15.24 31.00 15.56
CA ARG A 34 14.02 31.32 14.81
C ARG A 34 14.17 30.75 13.40
N LEU A 35 13.43 29.67 13.10
CA LEU A 35 13.24 29.27 11.70
C LEU A 35 12.52 30.43 11.00
N SER A 36 13.16 31.01 9.98
CA SER A 36 12.80 32.30 9.33
C SER A 36 11.38 32.40 8.74
N SER A 37 10.51 31.40 8.92
CA SER A 37 9.11 31.54 8.54
C SER A 37 8.26 30.49 9.25
N TYR A 38 7.49 30.92 10.26
CA TYR A 38 6.45 30.10 10.89
C TYR A 38 5.35 29.67 9.91
N ASN A 39 5.24 30.35 8.75
CA ASN A 39 4.19 30.16 7.76
C ASN A 39 4.68 29.50 6.46
N ALA A 40 5.75 28.70 6.52
CA ALA A 40 6.21 27.95 5.35
C ALA A 40 5.22 26.82 5.02
N PRO A 41 4.75 26.70 3.75
CA PRO A 41 3.91 25.59 3.35
C PRO A 41 4.68 24.27 3.47
N ILE A 42 4.09 23.32 4.20
CA ILE A 42 4.63 21.95 4.32
C ILE A 42 4.34 21.22 3.01
N TYR A 43 5.38 20.66 2.39
CA TYR A 43 5.24 19.83 1.20
C TYR A 43 5.43 18.36 1.57
N ASP A 44 4.44 17.54 1.22
CA ASP A 44 4.40 16.12 1.61
C ASP A 44 5.48 15.27 0.93
N ASN A 45 6.07 15.73 -0.18
CA ASN A 45 7.13 15.02 -0.89
C ASN A 45 8.11 15.94 -1.64
N ILE A 46 9.29 15.39 -1.96
CA ILE A 46 10.38 16.09 -2.65
C ILE A 46 9.94 16.56 -4.04
N SER A 47 9.15 15.75 -4.75
CA SER A 47 8.65 16.11 -6.08
C SER A 47 7.73 17.35 -6.08
N LYS A 48 6.87 17.50 -5.07
CA LYS A 48 6.00 18.67 -4.90
C LYS A 48 6.81 19.91 -4.55
N PHE A 49 7.83 19.78 -3.70
CA PHE A 49 8.78 20.87 -3.42
C PHE A 49 9.52 21.32 -4.68
N GLU A 50 10.12 20.39 -5.45
CA GLU A 50 10.82 20.72 -6.70
C GLU A 50 9.90 21.40 -7.71
N SER A 51 8.63 20.99 -7.77
CA SER A 51 7.65 21.57 -8.70
C SER A 51 7.34 23.03 -8.39
N VAL A 52 7.34 23.41 -7.11
CA VAL A 52 7.11 24.79 -6.67
C VAL A 52 8.38 25.62 -6.86
N LEU A 53 9.54 25.07 -6.51
CA LEU A 53 10.83 25.76 -6.61
C LEU A 53 11.23 26.04 -8.07
N ARG A 54 10.86 25.15 -9.00
CA ARG A 54 11.10 25.33 -10.44
C ARG A 54 10.03 26.19 -11.13
N ARG A 55 9.02 26.68 -10.40
CA ARG A 55 7.95 27.49 -10.99
C ARG A 55 8.42 28.95 -11.11
N PRO A 56 8.53 29.53 -12.32
CA PRO A 56 8.78 30.96 -12.45
C PRO A 56 7.59 31.76 -11.88
N VAL A 57 7.88 32.87 -11.19
CA VAL A 57 6.99 33.68 -10.32
C VAL A 57 5.75 34.27 -11.04
N SER A 58 5.55 34.01 -12.33
CA SER A 58 4.49 34.64 -13.14
C SER A 58 3.15 33.89 -13.18
N SER A 59 2.87 32.95 -12.27
CA SER A 59 1.58 32.25 -12.28
C SER A 59 0.91 32.19 -10.90
N ILE A 60 0.62 33.35 -10.33
CA ILE A 60 -0.57 33.51 -9.48
C ILE A 60 -1.59 34.24 -10.34
N LYS A 61 -2.54 33.50 -10.91
CA LYS A 61 -3.80 34.04 -11.44
C LYS A 61 -4.92 33.15 -10.95
N THR A 62 -5.67 33.68 -9.99
CA THR A 62 -7.09 33.44 -9.87
C THR A 62 -7.82 33.96 -11.11
N ASP A 63 -8.95 33.32 -11.37
CA ASP A 63 -10.00 33.65 -12.31
C ASP A 63 -9.89 33.27 -13.80
N SER A 64 -11.06 32.78 -14.21
CA SER A 64 -11.55 32.29 -15.47
C SER A 64 -11.39 33.26 -16.64
N GLY A 65 -10.80 32.77 -17.73
CA GLY A 65 -10.86 33.39 -19.06
C GLY A 65 -10.11 32.53 -20.09
N PRO A 66 -10.56 32.46 -21.36
CA PRO A 66 -9.97 31.57 -22.36
C PRO A 66 -8.58 32.09 -22.75
N ALA A 67 -7.56 31.23 -22.60
CA ALA A 67 -6.19 31.55 -22.91
C ALA A 67 -6.01 31.73 -24.43
N VAL A 68 -5.83 32.97 -24.86
CA VAL A 68 -5.19 33.30 -26.15
C VAL A 68 -3.77 32.75 -26.10
N ALA A 69 -3.43 31.92 -27.08
CA ALA A 69 -2.16 31.23 -27.18
C ALA A 69 -0.98 32.21 -27.35
N GLY A 70 -0.41 32.63 -26.22
CA GLY A 70 0.90 33.27 -26.16
C GLY A 70 1.99 32.26 -26.50
N SER A 71 2.94 32.69 -27.33
CA SER A 71 4.07 31.93 -27.86
C SER A 71 4.80 31.14 -26.76
N SER A 72 4.48 29.85 -26.64
CA SER A 72 5.33 28.93 -25.91
C SER A 72 6.71 28.97 -26.56
N SER A 73 7.76 29.10 -25.76
CA SER A 73 9.15 28.82 -26.12
C SER A 73 9.28 27.36 -26.60
N ARG A 74 8.74 27.08 -27.78
CA ARG A 74 9.01 25.85 -28.51
C ARG A 74 10.49 25.91 -28.82
N GLN A 75 11.23 24.97 -28.25
CA GLN A 75 12.54 24.61 -28.77
C GLN A 75 12.42 24.57 -30.29
N ARG A 76 13.21 25.39 -31.00
CA ARG A 76 13.19 25.52 -32.46
C ARG A 76 13.83 24.29 -33.09
N PHE A 77 13.26 23.12 -32.83
CA PHE A 77 13.61 21.93 -33.58
C PHE A 77 13.12 22.16 -35.00
N LEU A 78 14.01 21.89 -35.96
CA LEU A 78 13.62 21.82 -37.36
C LEU A 78 12.55 20.72 -37.49
N PRO A 79 11.66 20.78 -38.50
CA PRO A 79 10.54 19.84 -38.63
C PRO A 79 10.96 18.35 -38.67
N HIS A 80 12.20 18.04 -39.03
CA HIS A 80 12.76 16.69 -39.00
C HIS A 80 13.39 16.28 -37.65
N GLN A 81 13.61 17.23 -36.75
CA GLN A 81 14.12 17.04 -35.39
C GLN A 81 12.99 16.97 -34.36
N GLU A 82 11.74 17.21 -34.77
CA GLU A 82 10.61 17.02 -33.88
C GLU A 82 10.51 15.55 -33.45
N PRO A 83 10.14 15.26 -32.18
CA PRO A 83 9.84 13.91 -31.76
C PRO A 83 8.84 13.29 -32.73
N VAL A 84 9.26 12.24 -33.44
CA VAL A 84 8.40 11.55 -34.40
C VAL A 84 7.11 11.19 -33.67
N PRO A 85 5.94 11.71 -34.11
CA PRO A 85 4.70 11.37 -33.47
C PRO A 85 4.54 9.88 -33.64
N SER A 86 4.77 9.12 -32.56
CA SER A 86 4.38 7.73 -32.55
C SER A 86 2.90 7.78 -32.90
N THR A 87 2.52 7.24 -34.06
CA THR A 87 1.15 6.82 -34.27
C THR A 87 0.96 5.77 -33.19
N ARG A 88 0.56 6.22 -31.98
CA ARG A 88 -0.02 5.35 -30.98
C ARG A 88 -1.17 4.77 -31.76
N ARG A 89 -0.98 3.54 -32.29
CA ARG A 89 -2.02 2.76 -32.96
C ARG A 89 -3.28 3.07 -32.19
N GLY A 90 -4.23 3.69 -32.87
CA GLY A 90 -5.09 4.70 -32.27
C GLY A 90 -5.49 4.38 -30.85
N ARG A 91 -5.78 5.44 -30.09
CA ARG A 91 -6.70 5.42 -28.95
C ARG A 91 -8.11 4.83 -29.31
N ARG A 92 -8.24 4.07 -30.41
CA ARG A 92 -9.29 3.12 -30.71
C ARG A 92 -9.21 2.00 -29.68
N SER A 93 -10.12 2.04 -28.72
CA SER A 93 -10.59 0.83 -28.06
C SER A 93 -9.52 0.01 -27.32
N LEU A 94 -8.75 0.66 -26.43
CA LEU A 94 -8.44 -0.02 -25.16
C LEU A 94 -9.74 -0.05 -24.35
N GLY A 95 -10.77 -0.77 -24.84
CA GLY A 95 -11.88 -1.19 -23.99
C GLY A 95 -11.23 -1.77 -22.75
N GLN A 96 -11.47 -1.12 -21.61
CA GLN A 96 -10.61 -1.17 -20.43
C GLN A 96 -10.11 -2.59 -20.20
N LYS A 97 -8.82 -2.85 -20.47
CA LYS A 97 -8.21 -4.17 -20.33
C LYS A 97 -7.99 -4.49 -18.85
N ASN A 98 -9.06 -4.46 -18.08
CA ASN A 98 -9.09 -4.75 -16.65
C ASN A 98 -9.16 -6.27 -16.43
N VAL A 99 -8.98 -6.70 -15.19
CA VAL A 99 -9.04 -8.12 -14.81
C VAL A 99 -10.46 -8.66 -15.04
N LEU A 100 -11.49 -7.87 -14.74
CA LEU A 100 -12.90 -8.26 -14.88
C LEU A 100 -13.27 -8.64 -16.33
N SER A 101 -12.91 -7.80 -17.31
CA SER A 101 -13.11 -8.08 -18.74
C SER A 101 -12.24 -9.24 -19.24
N LYS A 102 -11.13 -9.56 -18.56
CA LYS A 102 -10.33 -10.75 -18.86
C LYS A 102 -10.98 -12.02 -18.34
N MET A 103 -11.53 -11.98 -17.12
CA MET A 103 -12.23 -13.13 -16.51
C MET A 103 -13.39 -13.61 -17.37
N GLN A 104 -14.19 -12.70 -17.94
CA GLN A 104 -15.28 -13.04 -18.85
C GLN A 104 -14.83 -13.75 -20.14
N ARG A 105 -13.57 -13.54 -20.55
CA ARG A 105 -13.00 -14.06 -21.80
C ARG A 105 -12.08 -15.26 -21.57
N THR A 106 -11.87 -15.69 -20.31
CA THR A 106 -11.02 -16.85 -20.04
C THR A 106 -11.70 -18.14 -20.47
N LEU A 107 -10.96 -18.97 -21.20
CA LEU A 107 -11.37 -20.30 -21.63
C LEU A 107 -10.55 -21.37 -20.89
N GLY A 108 -10.99 -22.62 -20.95
CA GLY A 108 -10.28 -23.76 -20.34
C GLY A 108 -10.45 -23.83 -18.81
N PRO A 109 -9.42 -24.26 -18.06
CA PRO A 109 -9.52 -24.44 -16.61
C PRO A 109 -9.89 -23.17 -15.83
N LEU A 110 -9.42 -22.00 -16.27
CA LEU A 110 -9.82 -20.71 -15.70
C LEU A 110 -11.27 -20.35 -16.06
N GLY A 111 -11.77 -20.82 -17.21
CA GLY A 111 -13.18 -20.68 -17.58
C GLY A 111 -14.11 -21.46 -16.65
N MET A 112 -13.70 -22.63 -16.15
CA MET A 112 -14.45 -23.36 -15.12
C MET A 112 -14.58 -22.53 -13.83
N LEU A 113 -13.52 -21.80 -13.43
CA LEU A 113 -13.60 -20.87 -12.31
C LEU A 113 -14.56 -19.72 -12.57
N TYR A 114 -14.59 -19.18 -13.78
CA TYR A 114 -15.57 -18.18 -14.18
C TYR A 114 -17.01 -18.69 -14.00
N SER A 115 -17.30 -19.92 -14.46
CA SER A 115 -18.62 -20.54 -14.24
C SER A 115 -18.92 -20.76 -12.76
N CYS A 116 -17.93 -21.05 -11.91
CA CYS A 116 -18.14 -21.17 -10.46
C CYS A 116 -18.44 -19.81 -9.82
N MET A 117 -17.76 -18.75 -10.25
CA MET A 117 -18.00 -17.37 -9.81
C MET A 117 -19.40 -16.88 -10.22
N GLU A 118 -19.78 -17.07 -11.49
CA GLU A 118 -21.05 -16.58 -12.04
C GLU A 118 -22.27 -17.27 -11.41
N ASN A 119 -22.19 -18.60 -11.24
CA ASN A 119 -23.25 -19.38 -10.60
C ASN A 119 -23.21 -19.31 -9.06
N LYS A 120 -22.21 -18.63 -8.47
CA LYS A 120 -21.92 -18.66 -7.02
C LYS A 120 -21.87 -20.09 -6.47
N ASN A 121 -21.14 -20.97 -7.14
CA ASN A 121 -20.89 -22.33 -6.65
C ASN A 121 -19.74 -22.33 -5.64
N ARG A 122 -19.88 -23.12 -4.57
CA ARG A 122 -18.78 -23.31 -3.61
C ARG A 122 -17.62 -24.08 -4.25
N VAL A 123 -16.41 -23.63 -3.96
CA VAL A 123 -15.17 -24.29 -4.36
C VAL A 123 -14.35 -24.67 -3.13
N ARG A 124 -13.64 -25.79 -3.23
CA ARG A 124 -12.63 -26.20 -2.25
C ARG A 124 -11.24 -25.92 -2.82
N VAL A 125 -10.53 -24.99 -2.23
CA VAL A 125 -9.18 -24.58 -2.64
C VAL A 125 -8.17 -25.18 -1.67
N TYR A 126 -7.32 -26.09 -2.15
CA TYR A 126 -6.24 -26.67 -1.37
C TYR A 126 -5.02 -25.74 -1.38
N THR A 127 -4.52 -25.41 -0.19
CA THR A 127 -3.33 -24.56 -0.05
C THR A 127 -2.08 -25.40 0.19
N ARG A 128 -0.99 -25.05 -0.47
CA ARG A 128 0.31 -25.69 -0.27
C ARG A 128 1.08 -25.07 0.89
N ASN A 129 1.92 -25.88 1.48
CA ASN A 129 3.03 -25.51 2.35
C ASN A 129 4.35 -25.79 1.62
N ALA A 130 5.48 -25.59 2.28
CA ALA A 130 6.80 -25.83 1.69
C ALA A 130 7.02 -27.26 1.16
N ARG A 131 6.39 -28.28 1.76
CA ARG A 131 6.60 -29.70 1.41
C ARG A 131 5.32 -30.53 1.29
N ASN A 132 4.17 -30.00 1.67
CA ASN A 132 2.90 -30.74 1.74
C ASN A 132 1.70 -29.80 1.53
N ILE A 133 0.49 -30.35 1.55
CA ILE A 133 -0.74 -29.57 1.56
C ILE A 133 -0.98 -29.10 3.01
N ARG A 134 -1.16 -27.78 3.19
CA ARG A 134 -1.41 -27.14 4.48
C ARG A 134 -2.83 -27.39 4.98
N GLY A 135 -3.78 -27.35 4.06
CA GLY A 135 -5.20 -27.35 4.37
C GLY A 135 -6.03 -27.01 3.15
N HIS A 136 -7.30 -26.72 3.39
CA HIS A 136 -8.23 -26.31 2.34
C HIS A 136 -9.13 -25.18 2.81
N ILE A 137 -9.67 -24.44 1.85
CA ILE A 137 -10.61 -23.35 2.06
C ILE A 137 -11.84 -23.67 1.24
N GLU A 138 -13.00 -23.69 1.88
CA GLU A 138 -14.29 -23.74 1.20
C GLU A 138 -14.86 -22.33 1.13
N ALA A 139 -15.11 -21.83 -0.08
CA ALA A 139 -15.55 -20.45 -0.27
C ALA A 139 -16.28 -20.26 -1.60
N TYR A 140 -16.90 -19.10 -1.77
CA TYR A 140 -17.34 -18.60 -3.08
C TYR A 140 -16.22 -17.78 -3.72
N VAL A 141 -16.03 -17.93 -5.02
CA VAL A 141 -15.07 -17.10 -5.77
C VAL A 141 -15.75 -15.79 -6.13
N ALA A 142 -15.19 -14.67 -5.70
CA ALA A 142 -15.65 -13.33 -6.08
C ALA A 142 -14.85 -12.79 -7.29
N ALA A 143 -13.55 -13.06 -7.34
CA ALA A 143 -12.71 -12.72 -8.48
C ALA A 143 -11.48 -13.63 -8.59
N PHE A 144 -10.91 -13.71 -9.80
CA PHE A 144 -9.67 -14.46 -10.04
C PHE A 144 -8.81 -13.78 -11.11
N ASP A 145 -7.51 -14.13 -11.16
CA ASP A 145 -6.57 -13.66 -12.18
C ASP A 145 -5.77 -14.83 -12.78
N LYS A 146 -5.05 -14.57 -13.88
CA LYS A 146 -4.17 -15.52 -14.59
C LYS A 146 -3.11 -16.17 -13.70
N HIS A 147 -2.76 -15.53 -12.59
CA HIS A 147 -1.80 -16.04 -11.61
C HIS A 147 -2.44 -16.93 -10.56
N TRP A 148 -3.73 -17.27 -10.69
CA TRP A 148 -4.52 -18.00 -9.69
C TRP A 148 -4.64 -17.27 -8.35
N ASN A 149 -4.47 -15.95 -8.35
CA ASN A 149 -4.87 -15.12 -7.22
C ASN A 149 -6.40 -15.14 -7.15
N LEU A 150 -6.96 -15.44 -5.97
CA LEU A 150 -8.40 -15.59 -5.77
C LEU A 150 -8.86 -14.59 -4.71
N ALA A 151 -9.89 -13.81 -5.03
CA ALA A 151 -10.69 -13.12 -4.03
C ALA A 151 -11.86 -14.04 -3.67
N LEU A 152 -11.98 -14.38 -2.39
CA LEU A 152 -12.93 -15.35 -1.88
C LEU A 152 -13.88 -14.68 -0.87
N GLU A 153 -15.14 -15.12 -0.88
CA GLU A 153 -16.21 -14.70 0.03
C GLU A 153 -16.72 -15.91 0.82
N ASP A 154 -17.13 -15.66 2.08
CA ASP A 154 -17.64 -16.68 3.02
C ASP A 154 -16.71 -17.90 3.15
N CYS A 155 -15.49 -17.65 3.60
CA CYS A 155 -14.41 -18.63 3.63
C CYS A 155 -14.43 -19.45 4.91
N TYR A 156 -14.52 -20.77 4.78
CA TYR A 156 -14.25 -21.73 5.85
C TYR A 156 -12.87 -22.35 5.61
N GLU A 157 -11.86 -21.84 6.34
CA GLU A 157 -10.49 -22.35 6.25
C GLU A 157 -10.28 -23.45 7.28
N VAL A 158 -9.80 -24.60 6.81
CA VAL A 158 -9.40 -25.74 7.64
C VAL A 158 -7.91 -26.00 7.41
N TRP A 159 -7.11 -25.94 8.48
CA TRP A 159 -5.67 -26.18 8.40
C TRP A 159 -5.12 -26.90 9.62
N SER A 160 -4.00 -27.58 9.45
CA SER A 160 -3.33 -28.30 10.53
C SER A 160 -2.06 -27.58 10.97
N ARG A 161 -1.80 -27.54 12.27
CA ARG A 161 -0.54 -27.03 12.85
C ARG A 161 -0.09 -27.91 14.01
N LYS A 162 1.18 -27.76 14.42
CA LYS A 162 1.67 -28.40 15.65
C LYS A 162 1.00 -27.77 16.87
N VAL A 163 0.57 -28.60 17.80
CA VAL A 163 -0.03 -28.15 19.07
C VAL A 163 0.98 -27.27 19.80
N LYS A 164 0.63 -26.01 20.04
CA LYS A 164 1.44 -25.09 20.84
C LYS A 164 1.06 -25.23 22.30
N ARG A 165 1.66 -26.19 23.01
CA ARG A 165 1.61 -26.24 24.48
C ARG A 165 2.60 -25.22 25.03
N LYS A 166 2.22 -23.94 25.04
CA LYS A 166 2.85 -23.02 26.00
C LYS A 166 2.01 -23.09 27.26
N ALA A 167 2.58 -23.64 28.34
CA ALA A 167 2.08 -23.28 29.66
C ALA A 167 2.25 -21.76 29.80
N PRO A 168 1.24 -21.01 30.22
CA PRO A 168 1.45 -19.61 30.58
C PRO A 168 2.59 -19.56 31.61
N ALA A 169 3.56 -18.66 31.41
CA ALA A 169 4.71 -18.53 32.30
C ALA A 169 4.31 -17.95 33.67
N LEU A 170 3.11 -17.39 33.78
CA LEU A 170 2.53 -16.99 35.05
C LEU A 170 1.73 -18.15 35.63
N GLY A 171 2.00 -18.45 36.91
CA GLY A 171 1.19 -19.36 37.72
C GLY A 171 -0.26 -18.90 37.84
N ALA A 172 -1.02 -19.52 38.74
CA ALA A 172 -2.48 -19.42 38.86
C ALA A 172 -3.11 -17.99 38.87
N ASP A 173 -2.31 -16.93 39.05
CA ASP A 173 -2.70 -15.51 39.02
C ASP A 173 -2.49 -14.81 37.66
N ALA A 174 -2.49 -15.54 36.55
CA ALA A 174 -2.49 -14.90 35.23
C ALA A 174 -3.76 -14.06 35.04
N VAL A 175 -3.61 -12.74 35.06
CA VAL A 175 -4.63 -11.75 34.74
C VAL A 175 -5.38 -12.20 33.49
N LYS A 176 -6.69 -12.46 33.62
CA LYS A 176 -7.57 -12.68 32.48
C LYS A 176 -7.57 -11.40 31.66
N VAL A 177 -6.72 -11.36 30.63
CA VAL A 177 -6.84 -10.36 29.59
C VAL A 177 -8.14 -10.68 28.87
N GLU A 178 -9.18 -9.91 29.18
CA GLU A 178 -10.41 -9.86 28.40
C GLU A 178 -10.02 -9.79 26.93
N ALA A 179 -10.46 -10.78 26.15
CA ALA A 179 -10.08 -10.89 24.76
C ALA A 179 -10.52 -9.61 24.05
N ALA A 180 -9.55 -8.84 23.56
CA ALA A 180 -9.79 -7.60 22.85
C ALA A 180 -10.91 -7.80 21.82
N GLU A 181 -11.90 -6.91 21.87
CA GLU A 181 -13.16 -7.01 21.17
C GLU A 181 -12.96 -7.25 19.65
N ASN A 182 -13.35 -8.46 19.24
CA ASN A 182 -14.16 -8.76 18.05
C ASN A 182 -13.60 -8.64 16.62
N ASP A 183 -12.39 -8.12 16.36
CA ASP A 183 -11.98 -7.90 14.95
C ASP A 183 -11.17 -9.05 14.30
N VAL A 184 -10.76 -10.07 15.08
CA VAL A 184 -9.99 -11.21 14.54
C VAL A 184 -10.87 -12.45 14.48
N PRO A 185 -11.01 -13.12 13.32
CA PRO A 185 -11.81 -14.33 13.21
C PRO A 185 -11.29 -15.41 14.16
N LYS A 186 -12.15 -15.84 15.09
CA LYS A 186 -11.82 -16.81 16.13
C LYS A 186 -11.60 -18.19 15.50
N ALA A 187 -10.41 -18.74 15.69
CA ALA A 187 -10.10 -20.10 15.26
C ALA A 187 -10.60 -21.11 16.30
N VAL A 188 -11.35 -22.11 15.85
CA VAL A 188 -11.87 -23.22 16.65
C VAL A 188 -11.00 -24.46 16.37
N VAL A 189 -10.63 -25.20 17.41
CA VAL A 189 -9.92 -26.48 17.25
C VAL A 189 -10.93 -27.58 16.96
N ARG A 190 -10.85 -28.22 15.80
CA ARG A 190 -11.76 -29.31 15.42
C ARG A 190 -11.27 -30.68 15.89
N LYS A 191 -9.98 -30.95 15.77
CA LYS A 191 -9.40 -32.25 16.11
C LYS A 191 -7.97 -32.12 16.59
N ILE A 192 -7.60 -32.93 17.57
CA ILE A 192 -6.22 -33.07 18.05
C ILE A 192 -5.78 -34.50 17.75
N GLU A 193 -4.78 -34.64 16.88
CA GLU A 193 -4.14 -35.90 16.52
C GLU A 193 -2.70 -35.88 17.01
N GLY A 194 -2.49 -36.32 18.25
CA GLY A 194 -1.18 -36.37 18.88
C GLY A 194 -0.51 -35.00 18.99
N LYS A 195 0.50 -34.73 18.15
CA LYS A 195 1.25 -33.46 18.12
C LYS A 195 0.67 -32.45 17.14
N MET A 196 -0.34 -32.82 16.35
CA MET A 196 -0.99 -31.96 15.37
C MET A 196 -2.41 -31.63 15.81
N GLU A 197 -2.82 -30.38 15.61
CA GLU A 197 -4.20 -29.93 15.78
C GLU A 197 -4.71 -29.37 14.46
N THR A 198 -5.94 -29.73 14.11
CA THR A 198 -6.67 -29.17 12.97
C THR A 198 -7.57 -28.06 13.49
N LEU A 199 -7.40 -26.87 12.93
CA LEU A 199 -8.16 -25.68 13.25
C LEU A 199 -9.08 -25.34 12.09
N GLU A 200 -10.19 -24.73 12.46
CA GLU A 200 -11.16 -24.18 11.54
C GLU A 200 -11.41 -22.73 11.90
N ARG A 201 -11.53 -21.87 10.90
CA ARG A 201 -11.97 -20.50 11.10
C ARG A 201 -12.88 -20.07 9.96
N HIS A 202 -13.85 -19.24 10.31
CA HIS A 202 -14.66 -18.52 9.34
C HIS A 202 -14.01 -17.16 9.06
N VAL A 203 -13.88 -16.80 7.79
CA VAL A 203 -13.37 -15.50 7.34
C VAL A 203 -14.34 -14.93 6.32
N PRO A 204 -14.93 -13.74 6.55
CA PRO A 204 -15.93 -13.18 5.64
C PRO A 204 -15.40 -12.95 4.22
N GLN A 205 -14.18 -12.40 4.11
CA GLN A 205 -13.51 -12.13 2.83
C GLN A 205 -12.02 -12.44 2.95
N MET A 206 -11.45 -13.07 1.92
CA MET A 206 -10.04 -13.43 1.90
C MET A 206 -9.45 -13.30 0.51
N LEU A 207 -8.27 -12.65 0.42
CA LEU A 207 -7.45 -12.65 -0.79
C LEU A 207 -6.37 -13.72 -0.69
N LEU A 208 -6.47 -14.74 -1.53
CA LEU A 208 -5.50 -15.83 -1.60
C LEU A 208 -4.54 -15.60 -2.77
N ARG A 209 -3.23 -15.66 -2.49
CA ARG A 209 -2.20 -15.57 -3.52
C ARG A 209 -2.06 -16.91 -4.25
N GLY A 210 -2.03 -16.89 -5.59
CA GLY A 210 -2.08 -18.10 -6.40
C GLY A 210 -0.87 -19.02 -6.30
N GLU A 211 0.29 -18.50 -5.87
CA GLU A 211 1.45 -19.33 -5.54
C GLU A 211 1.15 -20.34 -4.41
N GLN A 212 0.24 -20.00 -3.51
CA GLN A 212 -0.16 -20.86 -2.40
C GLN A 212 -1.25 -21.86 -2.82
N VAL A 213 -1.87 -21.70 -3.98
CA VAL A 213 -2.90 -22.60 -4.48
C VAL A 213 -2.25 -23.84 -5.06
N ALA A 214 -2.66 -25.01 -4.59
CA ALA A 214 -2.23 -26.30 -5.13
C ALA A 214 -3.25 -26.85 -6.13
N ILE A 215 -4.51 -26.96 -5.71
CA ILE A 215 -5.60 -27.60 -6.45
C ILE A 215 -6.90 -26.87 -6.10
N ILE A 216 -7.77 -26.69 -7.09
CA ILE A 216 -9.13 -26.19 -6.89
C ILE A 216 -10.11 -27.24 -7.34
N VAL A 217 -11.06 -27.57 -6.47
CA VAL A 217 -12.10 -28.57 -6.72
C VAL A 217 -13.45 -27.88 -6.62
N LYS A 218 -14.31 -28.05 -7.63
CA LYS A 218 -15.70 -27.63 -7.55
C LYS A 218 -16.45 -28.58 -6.60
N ILE A 219 -17.16 -28.03 -5.62
CA ILE A 219 -18.05 -28.81 -4.76
C ILE A 219 -19.42 -28.83 -5.46
N ASN A 220 -19.98 -30.01 -5.65
CA ASN A 220 -21.34 -30.19 -6.16
C ASN A 220 -22.36 -30.06 -5.04
#